data_AF-A0A9W9CIA3-F1
#
_entry.id   AF-A0A9W9CIA3-F1
#
_cell.length_a   1.000
_cell.length_b   1.000
_cell.length_c   1.000
_cell.angle_alpha   90.00
_cell.angle_beta   90.00
_cell.angle_gamma   90.00
#
_symmetry.space_group_name_H-M   'P 1'
#
loop_
_entity.id
_entity.type
_entity.pdbx_description
1 polymer ?
#
loop_
_entity_poly.entity_id
_entity_poly.type
_entity_poly.pdbx_seq_one_letter_code
_entity_poly.pdbx_strand_id
1 'polypeptide(L)'
;MTTAHRPTFDPARGKEAQRGPAYHQRLLPAHTTLKHRQPGQGGDADYVKRDLRAELLEAEARHAAKKNGTYVEPEATGESGNAPKRQIEDVSAAEEGEGDEADQKRRRIEMLEKFREIDADDSSSESESSDDDDEDEEDETAALMRELEKIKKERAAAKAKEEAERAAEEEEQREIDVARGNPLLNARDFAMKRRWDDDVVFKNQARGTEDKNKKKEFINDMLRSDFHKKFMSKYIR
;
A
#
# COMPACT_ATOMS: atom_id res chain seq x y z
N MET A 1 -42.25 12.63 51.76
CA MET A 1 -41.75 11.81 50.63
C MET A 1 -41.60 10.38 51.13
N THR A 2 -42.12 9.38 50.44
CA THR A 2 -42.06 7.98 50.88
C THR A 2 -40.70 7.35 50.55
N THR A 3 -40.15 6.60 51.49
CA THR A 3 -38.78 6.05 51.45
C THR A 3 -38.69 4.66 50.80
N ALA A 4 -39.69 4.28 50.00
CA ALA A 4 -39.81 2.92 49.47
C ALA A 4 -38.88 2.64 48.27
N HIS A 5 -38.55 3.64 47.46
CA HIS A 5 -37.62 3.50 46.33
C HIS A 5 -36.19 3.78 46.81
N ARG A 6 -35.43 2.74 47.13
CA ARG A 6 -34.05 2.83 47.63
C ARG A 6 -33.10 2.07 46.71
N PRO A 7 -31.86 2.55 46.51
CA PRO A 7 -30.84 1.79 45.78
C PRO A 7 -30.44 0.54 46.58
N THR A 8 -30.03 -0.51 45.87
CA THR A 8 -29.46 -1.71 46.47
C THR A 8 -27.97 -1.50 46.73
N PHE A 9 -27.59 -1.33 47.99
CA PHE A 9 -26.18 -1.18 48.38
C PHE A 9 -25.47 -2.52 48.54
N ASP A 10 -26.17 -3.52 49.10
CA ASP A 10 -25.67 -4.88 49.24
C ASP A 10 -26.44 -5.84 48.32
N PRO A 11 -25.76 -6.58 47.42
CA PRO A 11 -26.42 -7.56 46.57
C PRO A 11 -26.86 -8.79 47.39
N ALA A 12 -27.92 -9.46 46.92
CA ALA A 12 -28.34 -10.72 47.52
C ALA A 12 -27.25 -11.78 47.36
N ARG A 13 -26.82 -12.39 48.48
CA ARG A 13 -25.83 -13.48 48.48
C ARG A 13 -26.49 -14.81 48.16
N GLY A 14 -25.91 -15.56 47.23
CA GLY A 14 -26.35 -16.92 46.93
C GLY A 14 -26.27 -17.81 48.17
N LYS A 15 -27.37 -18.46 48.51
CA LYS A 15 -27.47 -19.55 49.48
C LYS A 15 -28.22 -20.70 48.80
N GLU A 16 -28.07 -21.92 49.32
CA GLU A 16 -28.83 -23.06 48.83
C GLU A 16 -30.33 -22.83 49.11
N ALA A 17 -31.06 -22.43 48.07
CA ALA A 17 -32.49 -22.19 48.16
C ALA A 17 -33.23 -23.51 48.06
N GLN A 18 -34.24 -23.70 48.90
CA GLN A 18 -35.09 -24.89 48.88
C GLN A 18 -35.82 -24.95 47.52
N ARG A 19 -35.31 -25.78 46.62
CA ARG A 19 -35.83 -25.92 45.26
C ARG A 19 -37.04 -26.85 45.31
N GLY A 20 -38.23 -26.30 45.06
CA GLY A 20 -39.46 -27.07 45.01
C GLY A 20 -39.52 -28.02 43.80
N PRO A 21 -40.54 -28.90 43.72
CA PRO A 21 -40.69 -29.89 42.65
C PRO A 21 -41.05 -29.30 41.28
N ALA A 22 -41.18 -27.97 41.17
CA ALA A 22 -41.50 -27.29 39.92
C ALA A 22 -40.24 -27.11 39.06
N TYR A 23 -40.32 -27.57 37.81
CA TYR A 23 -39.26 -27.41 36.82
C TYR A 23 -39.64 -26.34 35.80
N HIS A 24 -38.67 -25.51 35.41
CA HIS A 24 -38.83 -24.54 34.34
C HIS A 24 -38.53 -25.20 32.98
N GLN A 25 -39.15 -24.74 31.89
CA GLN A 25 -38.92 -25.26 30.52
C GLN A 25 -37.43 -25.30 30.13
N ARG A 26 -36.63 -24.33 30.60
CA ARG A 26 -35.17 -24.26 30.38
C ARG A 26 -34.37 -25.36 31.10
N LEU A 27 -34.95 -26.03 32.10
CA LEU A 27 -34.33 -27.13 32.84
C LEU A 27 -34.67 -28.50 32.24
N LEU A 28 -35.44 -28.53 31.14
CA LEU A 28 -35.63 -29.77 30.39
C LEU A 28 -34.26 -30.26 29.85
N PRO A 29 -34.05 -31.58 29.73
CA PRO A 29 -32.79 -32.12 29.25
C PRO A 29 -32.42 -31.56 27.87
N ALA A 30 -31.30 -30.84 27.81
CA ALA A 30 -30.72 -30.28 26.59
C ALA A 30 -29.19 -30.35 26.68
N HIS A 31 -28.51 -30.57 25.54
CA HIS A 31 -27.06 -30.71 25.46
C HIS A 31 -26.49 -31.73 26.47
N THR A 32 -27.08 -32.92 26.52
CA THR A 32 -26.71 -34.00 27.45
C THR A 32 -25.34 -34.63 27.16
N THR A 33 -24.74 -34.31 26.01
CA THR A 33 -23.43 -34.81 25.58
C THR A 33 -22.42 -33.66 25.50
N LEU A 34 -21.33 -33.74 26.26
CA LEU A 34 -20.24 -32.78 26.16
C LEU A 34 -19.37 -33.10 24.94
N LYS A 35 -19.02 -32.07 24.16
CA LYS A 35 -18.07 -32.19 23.06
C LYS A 35 -16.66 -32.07 23.61
N HIS A 36 -15.81 -33.02 23.26
CA HIS A 36 -14.39 -32.98 23.56
C HIS A 36 -13.60 -32.58 22.32
N ARG A 37 -12.54 -31.80 22.53
CA ARG A 37 -11.59 -31.43 21.48
C ARG A 37 -10.99 -32.71 20.89
N GLN A 38 -11.01 -32.82 19.57
CA GLN A 38 -10.33 -33.90 18.85
C GLN A 38 -8.95 -33.44 18.39
N PRO A 39 -8.00 -34.36 18.14
CA PRO A 39 -6.72 -34.02 17.53
C PRO A 39 -6.92 -33.17 16.26
N GLY A 40 -6.14 -32.10 16.11
CA GLY A 40 -6.25 -31.12 15.03
C GLY A 40 -7.16 -29.91 15.34
N GLN A 41 -7.94 -29.92 16.42
CA GLN A 41 -8.77 -28.77 16.84
C GLN A 41 -8.04 -27.82 17.80
N GLY A 42 -6.77 -28.10 18.11
CA GLY A 42 -5.97 -27.36 19.07
C GLY A 42 -6.27 -27.74 20.53
N GLY A 43 -5.40 -27.28 21.43
CA GLY A 43 -5.47 -27.56 22.87
C GLY A 43 -4.87 -28.91 23.24
N ASP A 44 -5.23 -29.41 24.42
CA ASP A 44 -4.59 -30.59 25.05
C ASP A 44 -4.86 -31.92 24.33
N ALA A 45 -5.76 -31.93 23.33
CA ALA A 45 -6.03 -33.11 22.50
C ALA A 45 -4.91 -33.38 21.47
N ASP A 46 -4.03 -32.41 21.23
CA ASP A 46 -2.91 -32.56 20.32
C ASP A 46 -1.70 -33.14 21.06
N TYR A 47 -1.18 -34.26 20.56
CA TYR A 47 -0.02 -34.94 21.15
C TYR A 47 1.32 -34.23 20.88
N VAL A 48 1.33 -33.24 19.98
CA VAL A 48 2.53 -32.52 19.56
C VAL A 48 2.58 -31.14 20.21
N LYS A 49 3.70 -30.84 20.86
CA LYS A 49 3.95 -29.51 21.43
C LYS A 49 4.41 -28.57 20.31
N ARG A 50 3.57 -27.60 19.95
CA ARG A 50 3.90 -26.54 18.98
C ARG A 50 4.78 -25.46 19.62
N ASP A 51 5.72 -24.92 18.85
CA ASP A 51 6.41 -23.69 19.24
C ASP A 51 5.56 -22.48 18.82
N LEU A 52 4.71 -22.05 19.76
CA LEU A 52 3.75 -20.95 19.53
C LEU A 52 4.44 -19.61 19.28
N ARG A 53 5.68 -19.42 19.74
CA ARG A 53 6.42 -18.17 19.53
C ARG A 53 6.86 -18.06 18.08
N ALA A 54 7.44 -19.12 17.53
CA ALA A 54 7.89 -19.15 16.14
C ALA A 54 6.71 -18.97 15.17
N GLU A 55 5.62 -19.69 15.40
CA GLU A 55 4.39 -19.60 14.58
C GLU A 55 3.79 -18.19 14.60
N LEU A 56 3.76 -17.54 15.76
CA LEU A 56 3.26 -16.17 15.89
C LEU A 56 4.12 -15.17 15.10
N LEU A 57 5.46 -15.26 15.19
CA LEU A 57 6.36 -14.37 14.47
C LEU A 57 6.23 -14.53 12.94
N GLU A 58 6.05 -15.75 12.46
CA GLU A 58 5.79 -16.03 11.04
C GLU A 58 4.44 -15.45 10.59
N ALA A 59 3.40 -15.62 11.38
CA ALA A 59 2.08 -15.06 11.10
C ALA A 59 2.08 -13.52 11.09
N GLU A 60 2.79 -12.89 12.03
CA GLU A 60 2.97 -11.43 12.07
C GLU A 60 3.74 -10.92 10.86
N ALA A 61 4.83 -11.60 10.47
CA ALA A 61 5.62 -11.24 9.29
C ALA A 61 4.76 -11.34 8.01
N ARG A 62 3.99 -12.42 7.84
CA ARG A 62 3.05 -12.60 6.72
C ARG A 62 1.99 -11.49 6.68
N HIS A 63 1.40 -11.16 7.83
CA HIS A 63 0.42 -10.09 7.90
C HIS A 63 1.03 -8.72 7.58
N ALA A 64 2.24 -8.44 8.05
CA ALA A 64 2.96 -7.21 7.74
C ALA A 64 3.29 -7.09 6.25
N ALA A 65 3.76 -8.17 5.61
CA ALA A 65 4.01 -8.22 4.17
C ALA A 65 2.73 -7.99 3.37
N LYS A 66 1.62 -8.62 3.78
CA LYS A 66 0.29 -8.39 3.18
C LYS A 66 -0.16 -6.94 3.30
N LYS A 67 0.02 -6.31 4.46
CA LYS A 67 -0.33 -4.90 4.67
C LYS A 67 0.54 -3.95 3.82
N ASN A 68 1.80 -4.30 3.62
CA ASN A 68 2.76 -3.50 2.84
C ASN A 68 2.65 -3.73 1.32
N GLY A 69 1.73 -4.60 0.86
CA GLY A 69 1.56 -4.91 -0.56
C GLY A 69 2.73 -5.66 -1.21
N THR A 70 3.66 -6.20 -0.41
CA THR A 70 4.84 -6.96 -0.86
C THR A 70 4.65 -8.47 -0.68
N TYR A 71 3.39 -8.91 -0.55
CA TYR A 71 3.07 -10.31 -0.35
C TYR A 71 3.44 -11.13 -1.58
N VAL A 72 4.52 -11.90 -1.47
CA VAL A 72 4.84 -13.02 -2.36
C VAL A 72 4.22 -14.26 -1.71
N GLU A 73 3.28 -14.89 -2.41
CA GLU A 73 2.78 -16.21 -1.98
C GLU A 73 3.97 -17.16 -1.86
N PRO A 74 4.18 -17.81 -0.69
CA PRO A 74 5.07 -18.96 -0.68
C PRO A 74 4.42 -20.07 -1.51
N GLU A 75 5.06 -20.42 -2.62
CA GLU A 75 4.77 -21.60 -3.44
C GLU A 75 4.45 -22.80 -2.54
N ALA A 76 3.36 -23.49 -2.91
CA ALA A 76 2.68 -24.50 -2.15
C ALA A 76 3.60 -25.55 -1.49
N THR A 77 3.46 -25.71 -0.17
CA THR A 77 3.66 -27.01 0.47
C THR A 77 2.31 -27.58 0.89
N GLY A 78 1.73 -28.39 -0.01
CA GLY A 78 0.92 -29.57 0.30
C GLY A 78 -0.44 -29.35 0.97
N GLU A 79 -1.49 -29.46 0.18
CA GLU A 79 -2.88 -29.65 0.61
C GLU A 79 -3.06 -30.81 1.62
N SER A 80 -3.95 -30.61 2.59
CA SER A 80 -4.73 -31.69 3.21
C SER A 80 -6.02 -31.14 3.84
N GLY A 81 -7.17 -31.50 3.26
CA GLY A 81 -8.39 -31.75 4.03
C GLY A 81 -9.53 -30.72 4.02
N ASN A 82 -10.16 -30.56 2.84
CA ASN A 82 -11.58 -30.33 2.58
C ASN A 82 -12.58 -30.12 3.76
N ALA A 83 -13.24 -28.96 3.80
CA ALA A 83 -14.69 -28.83 4.09
C ALA A 83 -15.21 -27.44 3.66
N PRO A 84 -16.25 -27.33 2.80
CA PRO A 84 -16.83 -26.04 2.44
C PRO A 84 -17.67 -25.51 3.60
N LYS A 85 -17.11 -24.56 4.35
CA LYS A 85 -17.90 -23.74 5.30
C LYS A 85 -18.81 -22.84 4.46
N ARG A 86 -20.12 -23.02 4.64
CA ARG A 86 -21.20 -22.22 4.06
C ARG A 86 -20.83 -20.73 4.05
N GLN A 87 -20.73 -20.19 2.85
CA GLN A 87 -20.62 -18.76 2.59
C GLN A 87 -21.91 -18.10 3.09
N ILE A 88 -21.78 -17.21 4.07
CA ILE A 88 -22.81 -16.22 4.39
C ILE A 88 -22.63 -15.13 3.34
N GLU A 89 -23.73 -14.81 2.67
CA GLU A 89 -23.85 -13.84 1.58
C GLU A 89 -22.99 -12.60 1.80
N ASP A 90 -21.96 -12.48 0.97
CA ASP A 90 -21.13 -11.30 0.85
C ASP A 90 -21.96 -10.26 0.09
N VAL A 91 -22.35 -9.20 0.80
CA VAL A 91 -22.94 -8.01 0.20
C VAL A 91 -21.86 -7.37 -0.66
N SER A 92 -21.97 -7.56 -1.98
CA SER A 92 -21.14 -6.98 -3.02
C SER A 92 -20.91 -5.48 -2.79
N ALA A 93 -19.79 -5.13 -2.16
CA ALA A 93 -19.22 -3.81 -2.19
C ALA A 93 -18.41 -3.72 -3.48
N ALA A 94 -18.97 -3.03 -4.46
CA ALA A 94 -18.35 -2.79 -5.76
C ALA A 94 -16.93 -2.24 -5.60
N GLU A 95 -15.97 -3.00 -6.11
CA GLU A 95 -14.62 -2.57 -6.44
C GLU A 95 -14.69 -1.63 -7.66
N GLU A 96 -14.41 -0.34 -7.44
CA GLU A 96 -13.88 0.53 -8.48
C GLU A 96 -12.78 1.40 -7.86
N GLY A 97 -11.53 1.21 -8.32
CA GLY A 97 -10.57 2.32 -8.45
C GLY A 97 -9.34 2.40 -7.54
N GLU A 98 -8.94 1.38 -6.79
CA GLU A 98 -7.73 1.48 -5.91
C GLU A 98 -6.38 1.16 -6.60
N GLY A 99 -6.38 0.82 -7.90
CA GLY A 99 -5.16 0.44 -8.64
C GLY A 99 -4.26 1.60 -9.08
N ASP A 100 -4.81 2.80 -9.30
CA ASP A 100 -4.06 3.87 -9.97
C ASP A 100 -3.15 4.69 -9.04
N GLU A 101 -3.47 4.82 -7.75
CA GLU A 101 -2.71 5.72 -6.85
C GLU A 101 -1.38 5.10 -6.38
N ALA A 102 -1.34 3.77 -6.21
CA ALA A 102 -0.14 3.04 -5.83
C ALA A 102 0.88 3.03 -6.98
N ASP A 103 0.42 2.81 -8.21
CA ASP A 103 1.28 2.82 -9.39
C ASP A 103 1.80 4.22 -9.73
N GLN A 104 1.01 5.27 -9.52
CA GLN A 104 1.47 6.64 -9.68
C GLN A 104 2.56 7.03 -8.67
N LYS A 105 2.48 6.56 -7.41
CA LYS A 105 3.51 6.80 -6.40
C LYS A 105 4.80 6.04 -6.72
N ARG A 106 4.70 4.80 -7.19
CA ARG A 106 5.87 4.01 -7.61
C ARG A 106 6.60 4.64 -8.80
N ARG A 107 5.85 5.08 -9.83
CA ARG A 107 6.42 5.78 -10.99
C ARG A 107 7.07 7.12 -10.61
N ARG A 108 6.51 7.84 -9.63
CA ARG A 108 7.08 9.11 -9.14
C ARG A 108 8.38 8.90 -8.35
N ILE A 109 8.48 7.83 -7.57
CA ILE A 109 9.70 7.49 -6.81
C ILE A 109 10.80 7.01 -7.77
N GLU A 110 10.48 6.14 -8.72
CA GLU A 110 11.44 5.66 -9.73
C GLU A 110 11.97 6.81 -10.61
N MET A 111 11.12 7.78 -10.95
CA MET A 111 11.53 8.96 -11.69
C MET A 111 12.47 9.85 -10.85
N LEU A 112 12.19 10.06 -9.56
CA LEU A 112 13.06 10.84 -8.66
C LEU A 112 14.42 10.18 -8.42
N GLU A 113 14.50 8.85 -8.35
CA GLU A 113 15.77 8.13 -8.21
C GLU A 113 16.62 8.21 -9.49
N LYS A 114 16.00 8.04 -10.66
CA LYS A 114 16.70 8.21 -11.95
C LYS A 114 17.26 9.61 -12.17
N PHE A 115 16.56 10.65 -11.74
CA PHE A 115 17.06 12.02 -11.84
C PHE A 115 18.06 12.39 -10.74
N ARG A 116 18.07 11.66 -9.62
CA ARG A 116 19.05 11.85 -8.53
C ARG A 116 20.45 11.34 -8.90
N GLU A 117 20.54 10.28 -9.69
CA GLU A 117 21.83 9.76 -10.19
C GLU A 117 22.44 10.62 -11.31
N ILE A 118 21.62 11.42 -11.99
CA ILE A 118 22.07 12.32 -13.07
C ILE A 118 22.53 13.69 -12.55
N ASP A 119 22.06 14.12 -11.36
CA ASP A 119 22.38 15.43 -10.75
C ASP A 119 23.47 15.34 -9.66
N ALA A 120 24.02 14.15 -9.40
CA ALA A 120 25.06 13.90 -8.40
C ALA A 120 26.44 13.74 -9.03
N ASP A 121 26.92 14.77 -9.74
CA ASP A 121 28.34 14.96 -10.02
C ASP A 121 28.63 16.45 -10.33
N ASP A 122 29.05 17.23 -9.32
CA ASP A 122 30.13 18.23 -9.44
C ASP A 122 30.57 18.78 -8.06
N SER A 123 31.90 18.84 -7.86
CA SER A 123 32.68 19.60 -6.88
C SER A 123 32.82 19.08 -5.43
N SER A 124 33.86 18.28 -5.17
CA SER A 124 35.11 18.75 -4.52
C SER A 124 36.02 17.56 -4.15
N SER A 125 37.19 17.47 -4.79
CA SER A 125 38.27 16.54 -4.44
C SER A 125 39.54 17.34 -4.24
N GLU A 126 40.00 17.43 -2.99
CA GLU A 126 41.37 17.74 -2.56
C GLU A 126 41.60 16.97 -1.25
N SER A 127 42.36 15.86 -1.28
CA SER A 127 43.35 15.56 -0.23
C SER A 127 44.20 14.32 -0.54
N GLU A 128 45.46 14.60 -0.82
CA GLU A 128 46.72 13.88 -0.56
C GLU A 128 46.79 12.39 -0.12
N SER A 129 47.51 11.64 -0.95
CA SER A 129 48.74 10.87 -0.64
C SER A 129 48.70 9.74 0.39
N SER A 130 48.78 8.49 -0.11
CA SER A 130 49.36 7.35 0.61
C SER A 130 50.29 6.58 -0.34
N ASP A 131 51.55 6.52 0.07
CA ASP A 131 52.69 5.81 -0.51
C ASP A 131 52.66 4.35 -0.02
N ASP A 132 52.80 3.37 -0.92
CA ASP A 132 53.30 2.02 -0.62
C ASP A 132 53.81 1.36 -1.91
N ASP A 133 55.04 0.82 -1.81
CA ASP A 133 55.89 0.16 -2.82
C ASP A 133 55.25 -1.06 -3.50
N ASP A 134 55.64 -1.36 -4.75
CA ASP A 134 56.27 -2.65 -5.12
C ASP A 134 56.59 -2.75 -6.64
N GLU A 135 57.65 -3.50 -6.90
CA GLU A 135 58.57 -3.49 -8.06
C GLU A 135 58.13 -4.32 -9.29
N ASP A 136 58.61 -3.88 -10.47
CA ASP A 136 59.01 -4.61 -11.70
C ASP A 136 58.18 -5.79 -12.26
N GLU A 137 57.52 -5.57 -13.41
CA GLU A 137 57.31 -6.58 -14.49
C GLU A 137 57.14 -5.87 -15.88
N GLU A 138 58.26 -5.63 -16.57
CA GLU A 138 58.40 -4.73 -17.74
C GLU A 138 58.05 -5.32 -19.12
N ASP A 139 57.42 -6.50 -19.24
CA ASP A 139 57.19 -7.13 -20.56
C ASP A 139 55.71 -7.30 -21.00
N GLU A 140 54.71 -7.04 -20.15
CA GLU A 140 53.27 -7.18 -20.51
C GLU A 140 52.52 -5.84 -20.75
N THR A 141 53.06 -4.71 -20.26
CA THR A 141 52.42 -3.39 -20.28
C THR A 141 52.37 -2.73 -21.67
N ALA A 142 53.36 -3.03 -22.53
CA ALA A 142 53.45 -2.45 -23.88
C ALA A 142 52.40 -3.01 -24.85
N ALA A 143 51.98 -4.27 -24.66
CA ALA A 143 50.90 -4.87 -25.45
C ALA A 143 49.53 -4.26 -25.11
N LEU A 144 49.29 -3.99 -23.83
CA LEU A 144 48.04 -3.42 -23.31
C LEU A 144 47.82 -1.97 -23.78
N MET A 145 48.86 -1.14 -23.83
CA MET A 145 48.76 0.26 -24.28
C MET A 145 48.36 0.37 -25.76
N ARG A 146 48.82 -0.56 -26.60
CA ARG A 146 48.45 -0.61 -28.02
C ARG A 146 47.00 -1.07 -28.22
N GLU A 147 46.49 -1.91 -27.33
CA GLU A 147 45.09 -2.33 -27.33
C GLU A 147 44.17 -1.21 -26.82
N LEU A 148 44.58 -0.45 -25.79
CA LEU A 148 43.87 0.73 -25.31
C LEU A 148 43.79 1.84 -26.36
N GLU A 149 44.84 2.07 -27.15
CA GLU A 149 44.82 3.02 -28.26
C GLU A 149 43.82 2.61 -29.35
N LYS A 150 43.71 1.30 -29.63
CA LYS A 150 42.73 0.77 -30.58
C LYS A 150 41.30 0.94 -30.06
N ILE A 151 41.05 0.64 -28.78
CA ILE A 151 39.75 0.83 -28.13
C ILE A 151 39.38 2.33 -28.07
N LYS A 152 40.35 3.20 -27.80
CA LYS A 152 40.15 4.66 -27.76
C LYS A 152 39.79 5.21 -29.14
N LYS A 153 40.43 4.71 -30.20
CA LYS A 153 40.11 5.09 -31.59
C LYS A 153 38.74 4.58 -32.03
N GLU A 154 38.36 3.37 -31.61
CA GLU A 154 37.03 2.82 -31.89
C GLU A 154 35.93 3.58 -31.14
N ARG A 155 36.11 3.87 -29.85
CA ARG A 155 35.19 4.71 -29.07
C ARG A 155 35.07 6.13 -29.60
N ALA A 156 36.17 6.74 -30.04
CA ALA A 156 36.13 8.07 -30.65
C ALA A 156 35.31 8.07 -31.96
N ALA A 157 35.42 7.02 -32.77
CA ALA A 157 34.63 6.88 -33.99
C ALA A 157 33.14 6.60 -33.71
N ALA A 158 32.81 5.83 -32.67
CA ALA A 158 31.43 5.60 -32.25
C ALA A 158 30.78 6.88 -31.71
N LYS A 159 31.49 7.61 -30.82
CA LYS A 159 31.02 8.90 -30.27
C LYS A 159 30.81 9.95 -31.37
N ALA A 160 31.69 10.01 -32.37
CA ALA A 160 31.53 10.92 -33.50
C ALA A 160 30.31 10.59 -34.38
N LYS A 161 29.90 9.31 -34.48
CA LYS A 161 28.67 8.93 -35.18
C LYS A 161 27.42 9.28 -34.38
N GLU A 162 27.42 9.04 -33.08
CA GLU A 162 26.31 9.38 -32.18
C GLU A 162 26.09 10.90 -32.11
N GLU A 163 27.17 11.70 -32.07
CA GLU A 163 27.09 13.16 -32.07
C GLU A 163 26.55 13.71 -33.41
N ALA A 164 26.87 13.07 -34.53
CA ALA A 164 26.33 13.43 -35.84
C ALA A 164 24.83 13.07 -35.97
N GLU A 165 24.39 11.94 -35.39
CA GLU A 165 22.98 11.55 -35.37
C GLU A 165 22.17 12.49 -34.47
N ARG A 166 22.69 12.83 -33.28
CA ARG A 166 22.05 13.79 -32.37
C ARG A 166 21.95 15.19 -32.98
N ALA A 167 22.99 15.64 -33.70
CA ALA A 167 22.94 16.93 -34.40
C ALA A 167 21.85 16.94 -35.49
N ALA A 168 21.64 15.82 -36.19
CA ALA A 168 20.59 15.71 -37.20
C ALA A 168 19.18 15.72 -36.56
N GLU A 169 18.99 15.04 -35.42
CA GLU A 169 17.73 15.08 -34.68
C GLU A 169 17.41 16.50 -34.15
N GLU A 170 18.43 17.22 -33.67
CA GLU A 170 18.28 18.61 -33.22
C GLU A 170 17.93 19.56 -34.38
N GLU A 171 18.45 19.32 -35.59
CA GLU A 171 18.05 20.05 -36.80
C GLU A 171 16.61 19.75 -37.21
N GLU A 172 16.18 18.48 -37.17
CA GLU A 172 14.79 18.09 -37.47
C GLU A 172 13.79 18.72 -36.47
N GLN A 173 14.13 18.74 -35.18
CA GLN A 173 13.31 19.41 -34.15
C GLN A 173 13.22 20.92 -34.40
N ARG A 174 14.33 21.57 -34.79
CA ARG A 174 14.31 22.99 -35.14
C ARG A 174 13.42 23.28 -36.35
N GLU A 175 13.43 22.41 -37.37
CA GLU A 175 12.53 22.57 -38.53
C GLU A 175 11.05 22.43 -38.13
N ILE A 176 10.73 21.46 -37.27
CA ILE A 176 9.37 21.27 -36.73
C ILE A 176 8.93 22.49 -35.92
N ASP A 177 9.80 23.02 -35.07
CA ASP A 177 9.50 24.19 -34.24
C ASP A 177 9.37 25.47 -35.07
N VAL A 178 10.16 25.65 -36.13
CA VAL A 178 10.01 26.79 -37.05
C VAL A 178 8.70 26.67 -37.85
N ALA A 179 8.34 25.47 -38.31
CA ALA A 179 7.10 25.24 -39.05
C ALA A 179 5.84 25.36 -38.17
N ARG A 180 5.90 24.89 -36.92
CA ARG A 180 4.75 24.83 -36.01
C ARG A 180 4.66 26.00 -35.03
N GLY A 181 5.78 26.65 -34.75
CA GLY A 181 5.91 27.75 -33.79
C GLY A 181 5.30 29.06 -34.25
N ASN A 182 4.84 29.18 -35.50
CA ASN A 182 4.10 30.35 -35.98
C ASN A 182 2.57 30.18 -35.80
N PRO A 183 1.97 30.78 -34.74
CA PRO A 183 0.54 30.69 -34.49
C PRO A 183 -0.33 31.50 -35.47
N LEU A 184 0.26 32.37 -36.31
CA LEU A 184 -0.46 33.12 -37.36
C LEU A 184 -0.69 32.29 -38.63
N LEU A 185 0.21 31.34 -38.93
CA LEU A 185 0.07 30.43 -40.08
C LEU A 185 -0.79 29.21 -39.74
N ASN A 186 -0.83 28.82 -38.46
CA ASN A 186 -1.67 27.73 -37.97
C ASN A 186 -2.99 28.28 -37.41
N ALA A 187 -3.90 28.69 -38.30
CA ALA A 187 -5.22 29.22 -37.93
C ALA A 187 -5.96 28.23 -37.00
N ARG A 188 -5.94 28.52 -35.70
CA ARG A 188 -6.79 27.85 -34.72
C ARG A 188 -7.98 28.77 -34.49
N ASP A 189 -9.17 28.29 -34.81
CA ASP A 189 -10.40 29.05 -34.59
C ASP A 189 -10.57 29.33 -33.08
N PHE A 190 -10.11 30.51 -32.63
CA PHE A 190 -10.22 31.00 -31.25
C PHE A 190 -11.63 31.50 -30.91
N ALA A 191 -12.66 30.83 -31.41
CA ALA A 191 -14.01 31.02 -30.92
C ALA A 191 -14.10 30.39 -29.51
N MET A 192 -13.75 31.18 -28.48
CA MET A 192 -14.03 30.81 -27.09
C MET A 192 -15.54 30.64 -26.94
N LYS A 193 -16.01 29.40 -27.07
CA LYS A 193 -17.40 29.00 -26.81
C LYS A 193 -17.70 29.35 -25.37
N ARG A 194 -18.43 30.44 -25.16
CA ARG A 194 -18.99 30.82 -23.87
C ARG A 194 -19.76 29.62 -23.35
N ARG A 195 -19.21 28.98 -22.32
CA ARG A 195 -19.77 27.75 -21.76
C ARG A 195 -21.03 28.15 -20.99
N TRP A 196 -22.04 27.29 -21.00
CA TRP A 196 -23.27 27.51 -20.21
C TRP A 196 -22.96 27.74 -18.72
N ASP A 197 -21.87 27.15 -18.24
CA ASP A 197 -21.33 27.31 -16.89
C ASP A 197 -20.65 28.65 -16.62
N ASP A 198 -20.39 29.51 -17.61
CA ASP A 198 -19.52 30.68 -17.46
C ASP A 198 -20.17 31.78 -16.60
N ASP A 199 -21.49 31.92 -16.67
CA ASP A 199 -22.29 32.89 -15.89
C ASP A 199 -22.82 32.29 -14.58
N VAL A 200 -21.90 31.73 -13.78
CA VAL A 200 -22.22 31.20 -12.44
C VAL A 200 -21.31 31.88 -11.44
N VAL A 201 -21.90 32.50 -10.42
CA VAL A 201 -21.19 33.29 -9.40
C VAL A 201 -20.27 32.48 -8.49
N PHE A 202 -20.43 31.16 -8.44
CA PHE A 202 -19.56 30.26 -7.69
C PHE A 202 -19.00 29.15 -8.59
N LYS A 203 -17.68 28.96 -8.54
CA LYS A 203 -16.96 27.91 -9.28
C LYS A 203 -16.29 26.96 -8.31
N ASN A 204 -16.24 25.68 -8.62
CA ASN A 204 -15.36 24.69 -7.98
C ASN A 204 -15.46 24.59 -6.43
N GLN A 205 -16.67 24.77 -5.85
CA GLN A 205 -16.86 24.80 -4.38
C GLN A 205 -16.43 23.51 -3.66
N ALA A 206 -16.57 22.35 -4.32
CA ALA A 206 -16.24 21.03 -3.75
C ALA A 206 -14.89 20.48 -4.23
N ARG A 207 -14.06 21.29 -4.88
CA ARG A 207 -12.75 20.84 -5.38
C ARG A 207 -11.85 20.47 -4.20
N GLY A 208 -11.48 19.19 -4.10
CA GLY A 208 -10.62 18.66 -3.03
C GLY A 208 -11.34 18.29 -1.72
N THR A 209 -12.68 18.17 -1.70
CA THR A 209 -13.41 17.70 -0.51
C THR A 209 -13.58 16.18 -0.45
N GLU A 210 -13.17 15.45 -1.48
CA GLU A 210 -13.43 14.02 -1.63
C GLU A 210 -12.84 13.19 -0.48
N ASP A 211 -11.69 13.58 0.07
CA ASP A 211 -10.97 12.77 1.06
C ASP A 211 -11.40 13.04 2.51
N LYS A 212 -12.16 14.11 2.76
CA LYS A 212 -12.58 14.50 4.12
C LYS A 212 -13.53 13.49 4.75
N ASN A 213 -14.33 12.79 3.94
CA ASN A 213 -15.30 11.79 4.41
C ASN A 213 -14.83 10.35 4.18
N LYS A 214 -13.66 10.13 3.56
CA LYS A 214 -13.12 8.80 3.24
C LYS A 214 -12.26 8.21 4.37
N LYS A 215 -11.79 9.04 5.32
CA LYS A 215 -10.98 8.55 6.45
C LYS A 215 -11.81 7.65 7.35
N LYS A 216 -11.40 6.39 7.46
CA LYS A 216 -12.00 5.39 8.35
C LYS A 216 -11.45 5.62 9.77
N GLU A 217 -12.00 6.61 10.46
CA GLU A 217 -11.63 6.91 11.85
C GLU A 217 -12.61 6.22 12.81
N PHE A 218 -12.09 5.46 13.77
CA PHE A 218 -12.88 4.94 14.87
C PHE A 218 -12.80 5.92 16.04
N ILE A 219 -13.96 6.41 16.48
CA ILE A 219 -14.08 7.31 17.63
C ILE A 219 -14.74 6.52 18.77
N ASN A 220 -14.05 6.41 19.91
CA ASN A 220 -14.60 5.84 21.14
C ASN A 220 -15.53 6.84 21.86
N ASP A 221 -16.57 7.29 21.16
CA ASP A 221 -17.61 8.20 21.66
C ASP A 221 -18.91 7.89 20.95
N MET A 222 -19.97 7.58 21.71
CA MET A 222 -21.23 7.15 21.15
C MET A 222 -22.07 8.24 20.50
N LEU A 223 -21.81 9.51 20.81
CA LEU A 223 -22.55 10.64 20.23
C LEU A 223 -21.76 11.31 19.09
N ARG A 224 -20.44 11.28 19.16
CA ARG A 224 -19.56 11.92 18.16
C ARG A 224 -19.02 10.98 17.10
N SER A 225 -19.22 9.67 17.26
CA SER A 225 -18.92 8.69 16.22
C SER A 225 -19.68 9.02 14.94
N ASP A 226 -19.03 8.80 13.79
CA ASP A 226 -19.64 8.98 12.49
C ASP A 226 -20.83 8.04 12.27
N PHE A 227 -20.85 6.89 12.97
CA PHE A 227 -22.03 6.03 13.01
C PHE A 227 -23.25 6.79 13.58
N HIS A 228 -23.09 7.46 14.70
CA HIS A 228 -24.17 8.19 15.36
C HIS A 228 -24.61 9.42 14.56
N LYS A 229 -23.66 10.18 13.99
CA LYS A 229 -23.97 11.31 13.11
C LYS A 229 -24.80 10.85 11.89
N LYS A 230 -24.39 9.75 11.24
CA LYS A 230 -25.14 9.15 10.12
C LYS A 230 -26.50 8.62 10.55
N PHE A 231 -26.59 8.00 11.72
CA PHE A 231 -27.86 7.54 12.30
C PHE A 231 -28.82 8.71 12.51
N MET A 232 -28.36 9.79 13.18
CA MET A 232 -29.20 10.96 13.43
C MET A 232 -29.62 11.65 12.14
N SER A 233 -28.71 11.83 11.18
CA SER A 233 -29.05 12.39 9.86
C SER A 233 -30.05 11.52 9.07
N LYS A 234 -30.10 10.21 9.32
CA LYS A 234 -31.01 9.29 8.63
C LYS A 234 -32.40 9.25 9.26
N TYR A 235 -32.48 9.24 10.59
CA TYR A 235 -33.73 9.02 11.32
C TYR A 235 -34.37 10.29 11.88
N ILE A 236 -33.63 11.40 11.91
CA ILE A 236 -34.12 12.71 12.32
C ILE A 236 -33.88 13.67 11.15
N ARG A 237 -34.95 14.32 10.69
CA ARG A 237 -34.95 15.24 9.54
C ARG A 237 -35.05 16.68 10.01
#